data_AF-A0A6A3EDN0-F1
#
_entry.id   AF-A0A6A3EDN0-F1
#
_cell.length_a   1.000
_cell.length_b   1.000
_cell.length_c   1.000
_cell.angle_alpha   90.00
_cell.angle_beta   90.00
_cell.angle_gamma   90.00
#
_symmetry.space_group_name_H-M   'P 1'
#
loop_
_entity.id
_entity.type
_entity.pdbx_description
1 polymer ?
#
loop_
_entity_poly.entity_id
_entity_poly.type
_entity_poly.pdbx_seq_one_letter_code
_entity_poly.pdbx_strand_id
1 'polypeptide(L)'
;MARQRPGRKRGENDKGKHHHVFKRSTEPYSVDLAALNHYRDHKSMDDTLAKFFPNAAGNLRETKRKSIYLWQSQRAKIEAACETTKGGQLKSIRDLRTATMLSSDGEREIFKWIGNLRAEGAPVSASMLRRKAIEIAAAERLFKDVFKASWTFRKGFLRRHMLSLRRHTRQCQKPPADCDAAEFRVKVRELVKEHAVDRVYNADQTAVFFECLSKQTISGREKKPCGFAAPVKRRSG
;
A
#
# COMPACT_ATOMS: atom_id res chain seq x y z
N MET A 1 28.60 8.15 26.03
CA MET A 1 27.83 7.04 26.65
C MET A 1 26.37 7.13 26.18
N ALA A 2 25.94 6.30 25.22
CA ALA A 2 24.58 6.32 24.70
C ALA A 2 23.62 5.64 25.70
N ARG A 3 22.62 6.39 26.20
CA ARG A 3 21.59 5.85 27.10
C ARG A 3 20.68 4.89 26.32
N GLN A 4 20.78 3.59 26.60
CA GLN A 4 19.84 2.60 26.09
C GLN A 4 18.44 2.90 26.67
N ARG A 5 17.44 2.99 25.81
CA ARG A 5 16.04 3.09 26.24
C ARG A 5 15.61 1.75 26.83
N PRO A 6 15.06 1.70 28.05
CA PRO A 6 14.61 0.43 28.62
C PRO A 6 13.50 -0.15 27.74
N GLY A 7 13.71 -1.39 27.31
CA GLY A 7 12.69 -2.17 26.60
C GLY A 7 11.44 -2.33 27.48
N ARG A 8 10.28 -2.40 26.84
CA ARG A 8 8.98 -2.60 27.52
C ARG A 8 9.02 -3.88 28.35
N LYS A 9 8.92 -3.78 29.67
CA LYS A 9 8.80 -4.94 30.57
C LYS A 9 7.54 -5.75 30.21
N ARG A 10 7.68 -7.08 30.12
CA ARG A 10 6.54 -8.00 30.02
C ARG A 10 5.76 -7.93 31.34
N GLY A 11 4.43 -7.91 31.26
CA GLY A 11 3.56 -7.96 32.43
C GLY A 11 3.67 -9.30 33.15
N GLU A 12 3.37 -9.29 34.45
CA GLU A 12 3.59 -10.36 35.44
C GLU A 12 2.77 -11.65 35.20
N ASN A 13 1.84 -11.63 34.24
CA ASN A 13 1.13 -12.81 33.79
C ASN A 13 1.78 -13.36 32.52
N ASP A 14 2.66 -14.35 32.68
CA ASP A 14 3.39 -15.05 31.63
C ASP A 14 2.49 -15.97 30.77
N LYS A 15 1.35 -15.45 30.32
CA LYS A 15 0.61 -16.05 29.21
C LYS A 15 1.15 -15.42 27.95
N GLY A 16 2.12 -16.08 27.33
CA GLY A 16 2.58 -15.77 25.98
C GLY A 16 1.40 -15.59 25.02
N LYS A 17 1.64 -14.92 23.88
CA LYS A 17 0.59 -14.72 22.85
C LYS A 17 -0.14 -16.04 22.60
N HIS A 18 -1.42 -16.11 22.95
CA HIS A 18 -2.27 -17.22 22.56
C HIS A 18 -2.13 -17.40 21.05
N HIS A 19 -1.63 -18.56 20.61
CA HIS A 19 -1.62 -18.89 19.20
C HIS A 19 -3.08 -18.93 18.73
N HIS A 20 -3.44 -18.00 17.85
CA HIS A 20 -4.73 -18.06 17.16
C HIS A 20 -4.75 -19.32 16.31
N VAL A 21 -5.43 -20.36 16.79
CA VAL A 21 -5.76 -21.52 15.99
C VAL A 21 -6.88 -21.10 15.04
N PHE A 22 -6.54 -20.77 13.80
CA PHE A 22 -7.53 -20.52 12.76
C PHE A 22 -8.23 -21.85 12.43
N LYS A 23 -9.39 -22.09 13.04
CA LYS A 23 -10.18 -23.33 12.84
C LYS A 23 -10.83 -23.44 11.45
N ARG A 24 -10.80 -22.37 10.64
CA ARG A 24 -11.42 -22.32 9.32
C ARG A 24 -10.33 -22.35 8.24
N SER A 25 -10.21 -23.47 7.53
CA SER A 25 -9.49 -23.53 6.27
C SER A 25 -10.45 -23.16 5.14
N THR A 26 -10.11 -22.12 4.38
CA THR A 26 -10.77 -21.77 3.14
C THR A 26 -9.83 -22.13 2.00
N GLU A 27 -10.35 -22.78 0.97
CA GLU A 27 -9.57 -23.13 -0.21
C GLU A 27 -9.46 -21.94 -1.15
N PRO A 28 -8.42 -21.91 -2.01
CA PRO A 28 -8.35 -20.92 -3.08
C PRO A 28 -9.41 -21.22 -4.15
N TYR A 29 -9.87 -20.18 -4.86
CA TYR A 29 -10.90 -20.32 -5.92
C TYR A 29 -10.53 -21.34 -7.02
N SER A 30 -9.24 -21.57 -7.27
CA SER A 30 -8.77 -22.61 -8.18
C SER A 30 -9.18 -24.03 -7.78
N VAL A 31 -9.17 -24.33 -6.48
CA VAL A 31 -9.63 -25.62 -5.94
C VAL A 31 -11.16 -25.69 -5.99
N ASP A 32 -11.84 -24.59 -5.65
CA ASP A 32 -13.30 -24.49 -5.74
C ASP A 32 -13.79 -24.75 -7.19
N LEU A 33 -13.13 -24.15 -8.17
CA LEU A 33 -13.44 -24.33 -9.60
C LEU A 33 -13.16 -25.75 -10.08
N ALA A 34 -12.04 -26.35 -9.67
CA ALA A 34 -11.69 -27.72 -10.04
C ALA A 34 -12.68 -28.74 -9.46
N ALA A 35 -13.07 -28.57 -8.19
CA ALA A 35 -14.09 -29.41 -7.56
C ALA A 35 -15.46 -29.25 -8.23
N LEU A 36 -15.82 -28.03 -8.61
CA LEU A 36 -17.07 -27.73 -9.32
C LEU A 36 -17.11 -28.37 -10.71
N ASN A 37 -16.03 -28.25 -11.49
CA ASN A 37 -15.94 -28.87 -12.82
C ASN A 37 -16.04 -30.39 -12.72
N HIS A 38 -15.31 -30.99 -11.77
CA HIS A 38 -15.39 -32.42 -11.54
C HIS A 38 -16.80 -32.91 -11.19
N TYR A 39 -17.50 -32.19 -10.31
CA TYR A 39 -18.88 -32.50 -9.96
C TYR A 39 -19.81 -32.43 -11.17
N ARG A 40 -19.60 -31.49 -12.09
CA ARG A 40 -20.40 -31.39 -13.32
C ARG A 40 -20.14 -32.56 -14.28
N ASP A 41 -18.89 -32.97 -14.40
CA ASP A 41 -18.49 -34.03 -15.33
C ASP A 41 -18.95 -35.42 -14.84
N HIS A 42 -18.80 -35.69 -13.53
CA HIS A 42 -19.06 -37.01 -12.96
C HIS A 42 -20.44 -37.13 -12.31
N LYS A 43 -21.13 -36.01 -12.05
CA LYS A 43 -22.42 -35.92 -11.35
C LYS A 43 -22.48 -36.68 -10.02
N SER A 44 -21.31 -36.94 -9.42
CA SER A 44 -21.18 -37.68 -8.15
C SER A 44 -20.56 -36.78 -7.09
N MET A 45 -21.34 -36.52 -6.04
CA MET A 45 -20.89 -35.70 -4.91
C MET A 45 -19.86 -36.46 -4.08
N ASP A 46 -20.07 -37.76 -3.86
CA ASP A 46 -19.16 -38.57 -3.04
C ASP A 46 -17.78 -38.71 -3.67
N ASP A 47 -17.73 -38.93 -4.99
CA ASP A 47 -16.49 -38.99 -5.75
C ASP A 47 -15.74 -37.64 -5.75
N THR A 48 -16.49 -36.54 -5.92
CA THR A 48 -15.92 -35.18 -5.85
C THR A 48 -15.35 -34.88 -4.45
N LEU A 49 -16.06 -35.25 -3.39
CA LEU A 49 -15.58 -35.05 -2.03
C LEU A 49 -14.36 -35.94 -1.74
N ALA A 50 -14.33 -37.19 -2.21
CA ALA A 50 -13.19 -38.08 -2.04
C ALA A 50 -11.93 -37.54 -2.74
N LYS A 51 -12.08 -36.97 -3.94
CA LYS A 51 -10.95 -36.44 -4.73
C LYS A 51 -10.38 -35.14 -4.17
N PHE A 52 -11.23 -34.16 -3.86
CA PHE A 52 -10.78 -32.81 -3.48
C PHE A 52 -10.68 -32.62 -1.97
N PHE A 53 -11.40 -33.41 -1.19
CA PHE A 53 -11.47 -33.30 0.27
C PHE A 53 -11.35 -34.67 0.97
N PRO A 54 -10.29 -35.46 0.71
CA PRO A 54 -10.16 -36.84 1.20
C PRO A 54 -10.22 -36.95 2.73
N ASN A 55 -9.76 -35.92 3.44
CA ASN A 55 -9.73 -35.87 4.90
C ASN A 55 -11.02 -35.28 5.53
N ALA A 56 -12.03 -34.95 4.73
CA ALA A 56 -13.28 -34.40 5.25
C ALA A 56 -14.20 -35.53 5.76
N ALA A 57 -14.41 -35.57 7.07
CA ALA A 57 -15.31 -36.51 7.73
C ALA A 57 -16.42 -35.78 8.51
N GLY A 58 -17.55 -36.47 8.74
CA GLY A 58 -18.68 -35.95 9.51
C GLY A 58 -19.14 -34.56 9.08
N ASN A 59 -19.21 -33.62 10.03
CA ASN A 59 -19.66 -32.24 9.80
C ASN A 59 -18.81 -31.47 8.78
N LEU A 60 -17.52 -31.79 8.66
CA LEU A 60 -16.64 -31.14 7.68
C LEU A 60 -17.01 -31.57 6.25
N ARG A 61 -17.30 -32.86 6.05
CA ARG A 61 -17.76 -33.40 4.76
C ARG A 61 -19.07 -32.75 4.34
N GLU A 62 -20.00 -32.64 5.28
CA GLU A 62 -21.29 -31.97 5.06
C GLU A 62 -21.12 -30.48 4.71
N THR A 63 -20.20 -29.80 5.38
CA THR A 63 -19.87 -28.39 5.08
C THR A 63 -19.32 -28.24 3.67
N LYS A 64 -18.39 -29.11 3.25
CA LYS A 64 -17.82 -29.10 1.89
C LYS A 64 -18.88 -29.42 0.83
N ARG A 65 -19.79 -30.38 1.10
CA ARG A 65 -20.95 -30.65 0.24
C ARG A 65 -21.78 -29.38 0.01
N LYS A 66 -22.14 -28.68 1.09
CA LYS A 66 -22.87 -27.40 1.00
C LYS A 66 -22.07 -26.32 0.28
N SER A 67 -20.75 -26.26 0.49
CA SER A 67 -19.88 -25.35 -0.24
C SER A 67 -19.91 -25.61 -1.75
N ILE A 68 -19.87 -26.87 -2.21
CA ILE A 68 -19.95 -27.19 -3.64
C ILE A 68 -21.27 -26.68 -4.26
N TYR A 69 -22.41 -26.87 -3.57
CA TYR A 69 -23.68 -26.29 -4.05
C TYR A 69 -23.69 -24.76 -4.05
N LEU A 70 -23.10 -24.13 -3.04
CA LEU A 70 -22.94 -22.67 -2.99
C LEU A 70 -22.02 -22.16 -4.11
N TRP A 71 -20.94 -22.87 -4.39
CA TRP A 71 -20.03 -22.54 -5.49
C TRP A 71 -20.72 -22.69 -6.84
N GLN A 72 -21.59 -23.69 -6.99
CA GLN A 72 -22.42 -23.88 -8.18
C GLN A 72 -23.33 -22.66 -8.42
N SER A 73 -23.94 -22.09 -7.38
CA SER A 73 -24.76 -20.88 -7.53
C SER A 73 -23.93 -19.61 -7.78
N GLN A 74 -22.67 -19.59 -7.34
CA GLN A 74 -21.73 -18.47 -7.51
C GLN A 74 -20.71 -18.70 -8.65
N ARG A 75 -20.97 -19.64 -9.56
CA ARG A 75 -20.00 -20.13 -10.54
C ARG A 75 -19.33 -19.02 -11.37
N ALA A 76 -20.13 -18.11 -11.92
CA ALA A 76 -19.62 -16.99 -12.73
C ALA A 76 -18.58 -16.14 -11.97
N LYS A 77 -18.78 -15.94 -10.66
CA LYS A 77 -17.82 -15.21 -9.81
C LYS A 77 -16.52 -15.98 -9.62
N ILE A 78 -16.60 -17.31 -9.46
CA ILE A 78 -15.42 -18.17 -9.29
C ILE A 78 -14.64 -18.28 -10.59
N GLU A 79 -15.33 -18.39 -11.73
CA GLU A 79 -14.70 -18.38 -13.07
C GLU A 79 -13.98 -17.05 -13.31
N ALA A 80 -14.66 -15.91 -13.10
CA ALA A 80 -14.05 -14.58 -13.22
C ALA A 80 -12.85 -14.41 -12.29
N ALA A 81 -12.91 -14.96 -11.07
CA ALA A 81 -11.78 -14.96 -10.14
C ALA A 81 -10.58 -15.79 -10.67
N CYS A 82 -10.84 -16.86 -11.40
CA CYS A 82 -9.82 -17.78 -11.92
C CYS A 82 -9.25 -17.38 -13.28
N GLU A 83 -9.78 -16.35 -13.95
CA GLU A 83 -9.25 -15.81 -15.22
C GLU A 83 -7.76 -15.45 -15.12
N THR A 84 -7.31 -15.02 -13.94
CA THR A 84 -5.89 -14.76 -13.66
C THR A 84 -5.33 -15.75 -12.66
N THR A 85 -4.09 -16.23 -12.87
CA THR A 85 -3.39 -17.11 -11.92
C THR A 85 -3.38 -16.55 -10.50
N LYS A 86 -3.16 -15.23 -10.35
CA LYS A 86 -3.19 -14.58 -9.03
C LYS A 86 -4.57 -14.58 -8.39
N GLY A 87 -5.63 -14.42 -9.18
CA GLY A 87 -7.01 -14.42 -8.72
C GLY A 87 -7.45 -15.81 -8.24
N GLY A 88 -7.09 -16.86 -8.98
CA GLY A 88 -7.37 -18.25 -8.61
C GLY A 88 -6.70 -18.71 -7.31
N GLN A 89 -5.64 -18.03 -6.87
CA GLN A 89 -4.99 -18.30 -5.57
C GLN A 89 -5.62 -17.54 -4.40
N LEU A 90 -6.56 -16.63 -4.66
CA LEU A 90 -7.28 -15.92 -3.60
C LEU A 90 -8.33 -16.83 -2.97
N LYS A 91 -8.50 -16.68 -1.65
CA LYS A 91 -9.54 -17.36 -0.84
C LYS A 91 -10.81 -16.52 -0.69
N SER A 92 -10.73 -15.25 -1.07
CA SER A 92 -11.83 -14.29 -1.01
C SER A 92 -11.47 -13.08 -1.87
N ILE A 93 -12.44 -12.64 -2.66
CA ILE A 93 -12.40 -11.36 -3.35
C ILE A 93 -13.47 -10.49 -2.69
N ARG A 94 -13.08 -9.30 -2.28
CA ARG A 94 -13.99 -8.26 -1.80
C ARG A 94 -13.99 -7.16 -2.83
N ASP A 95 -15.17 -6.67 -3.15
CA ASP A 95 -15.28 -5.54 -4.06
C ASP A 95 -14.58 -4.31 -3.47
N LEU A 96 -14.06 -3.49 -4.36
CA LEU A 96 -13.45 -2.23 -3.95
C LEU A 96 -14.55 -1.40 -3.28
N ARG A 97 -14.35 -1.03 -2.00
CA ARG A 97 -15.24 -0.21 -1.13
C ARG A 97 -16.22 -0.96 -0.22
N THR A 98 -16.26 -2.30 -0.19
CA THR A 98 -17.20 -3.05 0.67
C THR A 98 -16.92 -2.94 2.18
N ALA A 99 -15.73 -2.46 2.59
CA ALA A 99 -15.33 -2.35 3.99
C ALA A 99 -14.76 -0.96 4.31
N THR A 100 -15.47 0.09 3.93
CA THR A 100 -15.13 1.47 4.29
C THR A 100 -15.95 1.89 5.50
N MET A 101 -15.28 2.44 6.52
CA MET A 101 -15.96 2.97 7.71
C MET A 101 -16.68 4.30 7.42
N LEU A 102 -16.31 4.98 6.33
CA LEU A 102 -17.00 6.16 5.81
C LEU A 102 -17.97 5.74 4.71
N SER A 103 -19.05 6.50 4.56
CA SER A 103 -19.94 6.36 3.42
C SER A 103 -19.18 6.61 2.10
N SER A 104 -19.73 6.12 0.97
CA SER A 104 -19.11 6.44 -0.32
C SER A 104 -19.12 7.94 -0.60
N ASP A 105 -20.05 8.70 -0.03
CA ASP A 105 -20.23 10.12 -0.27
C ASP A 105 -19.15 10.91 0.49
N GLY A 106 -18.91 10.55 1.75
CA GLY A 106 -17.82 11.08 2.55
C GLY A 106 -16.44 10.78 1.95
N GLU A 107 -16.21 9.57 1.42
CA GLU A 107 -14.95 9.28 0.71
C GLU A 107 -14.79 10.15 -0.56
N ARG A 108 -15.87 10.41 -1.31
CA ARG A 108 -15.84 11.30 -2.48
C ARG A 108 -15.54 12.75 -2.09
N GLU A 109 -16.07 13.23 -0.97
CA GLU A 109 -15.78 14.58 -0.47
C GLU A 109 -14.29 14.74 -0.13
N ILE A 110 -13.69 13.79 0.59
CA ILE A 110 -12.24 13.80 0.87
C ILE A 110 -11.45 13.87 -0.45
N PHE A 111 -11.83 13.06 -1.44
CA PHE A 111 -11.14 13.02 -2.72
C PHE A 111 -11.22 14.35 -3.48
N LYS A 112 -12.42 14.97 -3.55
CA LYS A 112 -12.61 16.30 -4.14
C LYS A 112 -11.78 17.37 -3.42
N TRP A 113 -11.80 17.37 -2.09
CA TRP A 113 -11.03 18.30 -1.28
C TRP A 113 -9.52 18.20 -1.54
N ILE A 114 -8.97 16.98 -1.65
CA ILE A 114 -7.56 16.77 -2.05
C ILE A 114 -7.31 17.33 -3.45
N GLY A 115 -8.25 17.11 -4.39
CA GLY A 115 -8.18 17.63 -5.76
C GLY A 115 -8.06 19.15 -5.80
N ASN A 116 -8.94 19.85 -5.08
CA ASN A 116 -8.96 21.31 -5.02
C ASN A 116 -7.66 21.89 -4.46
N LEU A 117 -7.19 21.39 -3.31
CA LEU A 117 -5.91 21.83 -2.74
C LEU A 117 -4.73 21.60 -3.70
N ARG A 118 -4.77 20.50 -4.46
CA ARG A 118 -3.73 20.23 -5.46
C ARG A 118 -3.82 21.15 -6.68
N ALA A 119 -5.02 21.59 -7.07
CA ALA A 119 -5.20 22.58 -8.13
C ALA A 119 -4.64 23.95 -7.71
N GLU A 120 -4.76 24.29 -6.43
CA GLU A 120 -4.17 25.49 -5.82
C GLU A 120 -2.66 25.37 -5.54
N GLY A 121 -2.03 24.22 -5.85
CA GLY A 121 -0.62 23.98 -5.57
C GLY A 121 -0.29 23.71 -4.09
N ALA A 122 -1.29 23.63 -3.21
CA ALA A 122 -1.10 23.38 -1.79
C ALA A 122 -0.77 21.90 -1.50
N PRO A 123 0.28 21.61 -0.70
CA PRO A 123 0.63 20.25 -0.35
C PRO A 123 -0.37 19.66 0.66
N VAL A 124 -0.83 18.44 0.39
CA VAL A 124 -1.73 17.72 1.31
C VAL A 124 -0.95 16.64 2.05
N SER A 125 -0.76 16.82 3.35
CA SER A 125 -0.04 15.86 4.19
C SER A 125 -0.92 14.69 4.65
N ALA A 126 -0.29 13.61 5.12
CA ALA A 126 -0.98 12.48 5.74
C ALA A 126 -1.78 12.85 7.01
N SER A 127 -1.37 13.92 7.70
CA SER A 127 -2.04 14.44 8.89
C SER A 127 -3.24 15.31 8.52
N MET A 128 -3.15 16.07 7.44
CA MET A 128 -4.28 16.82 6.89
C MET A 128 -5.37 15.88 6.40
N LEU A 129 -5.02 14.82 5.66
CA LEU A 129 -5.95 13.75 5.27
C LEU A 129 -6.64 13.14 6.50
N ARG A 130 -5.88 12.85 7.56
CA ARG A 130 -6.44 12.30 8.80
C ARG A 130 -7.49 13.25 9.40
N ARG A 131 -7.18 14.54 9.49
CA ARG A 131 -8.08 15.56 10.06
C ARG A 131 -9.35 15.70 9.23
N LYS A 132 -9.25 15.88 7.92
CA LYS A 132 -10.43 16.00 7.03
C LYS A 132 -11.30 14.75 7.08
N ALA A 133 -10.71 13.56 7.16
CA ALA A 133 -11.48 12.33 7.30
C ALA A 133 -12.26 12.25 8.62
N ILE A 134 -11.69 12.73 9.74
CA ILE A 134 -12.38 12.80 11.03
C ILE A 134 -13.51 13.83 11.01
N GLU A 135 -13.30 14.96 10.35
CA GLU A 135 -14.31 16.01 10.16
C GLU A 135 -15.53 15.48 9.41
N ILE A 136 -15.31 14.78 8.28
CA ILE A 136 -16.40 14.17 7.50
C ILE A 136 -17.08 13.05 8.29
N ALA A 137 -16.31 12.24 9.04
CA ALA A 137 -16.89 11.23 9.91
C ALA A 137 -17.81 11.84 10.98
N ALA A 138 -17.42 12.98 11.55
CA ALA A 138 -18.26 13.70 12.51
C ALA A 138 -19.55 14.23 11.85
N ALA A 139 -19.47 14.72 10.61
CA ALA A 139 -20.66 15.11 9.84
C ALA A 139 -21.61 13.92 9.55
N GLU A 140 -21.05 12.73 9.33
CA GLU A 140 -21.80 11.47 9.20
C GLU A 140 -22.27 10.89 10.56
N ARG A 141 -22.09 11.61 11.67
CA ARG A 141 -22.43 11.18 13.04
C ARG A 141 -21.68 9.92 13.51
N LEU A 142 -20.50 9.65 12.96
CA LEU A 142 -19.60 8.61 13.45
C LEU A 142 -18.82 9.14 14.66
N PHE A 143 -18.90 8.44 15.78
CA PHE A 143 -18.18 8.83 17.00
C PHE A 143 -16.66 8.73 16.82
N LYS A 144 -15.93 9.66 17.44
CA LYS A 144 -14.45 9.78 17.35
C LYS A 144 -13.71 8.53 17.86
N ASP A 145 -14.33 7.78 18.77
CA ASP A 145 -13.79 6.53 19.30
C ASP A 145 -13.91 5.37 18.32
N VAL A 146 -14.91 5.44 17.42
CA VAL A 146 -15.17 4.45 16.36
C VAL A 146 -14.27 4.70 15.15
N PHE A 147 -14.18 5.95 14.68
CA PHE A 147 -13.40 6.30 13.50
C PHE A 147 -12.20 7.21 13.80
N LYS A 148 -11.00 6.61 13.85
CA LYS A 148 -9.75 7.33 14.17
C LYS A 148 -8.96 7.80 12.93
N ALA A 149 -9.48 7.56 11.73
CA ALA A 149 -8.76 7.70 10.46
C ALA A 149 -7.35 7.06 10.54
N SER A 150 -7.32 5.79 10.92
CA SER A 150 -6.10 5.02 11.20
C SER A 150 -5.14 4.97 9.99
N TRP A 151 -3.93 4.48 10.21
CA TRP A 151 -2.99 4.25 9.11
C TRP A 151 -3.55 3.27 8.06
N THR A 152 -4.28 2.23 8.47
CA THR A 152 -4.90 1.25 7.55
C THR A 152 -5.99 1.90 6.71
N PHE A 153 -6.84 2.75 7.30
CA PHE A 153 -7.81 3.56 6.56
C PHE A 153 -7.11 4.44 5.52
N ARG A 154 -6.14 5.26 5.93
CA ARG A 154 -5.42 6.17 5.01
C ARG A 154 -4.73 5.42 3.87
N LYS A 155 -4.07 4.30 4.16
CA LYS A 155 -3.44 3.45 3.13
C LYS A 155 -4.48 2.87 2.16
N GLY A 156 -5.62 2.43 2.67
CA GLY A 156 -6.74 1.93 1.85
C GLY A 156 -7.31 3.03 0.95
N PHE A 157 -7.62 4.19 1.52
CA PHE A 157 -8.11 5.36 0.80
C PHE A 157 -7.17 5.77 -0.34
N LEU A 158 -5.88 5.96 -0.05
CA LEU A 158 -4.90 6.34 -1.07
C LEU A 158 -4.84 5.31 -2.21
N ARG A 159 -4.88 4.02 -1.88
CA ARG A 159 -4.88 2.95 -2.89
C ARG A 159 -6.14 2.99 -3.76
N ARG A 160 -7.33 3.15 -3.15
CA ARG A 160 -8.62 3.22 -3.87
C ARG A 160 -8.68 4.38 -4.86
N HIS A 161 -8.03 5.49 -4.54
CA HIS A 161 -8.04 6.71 -5.33
C HIS A 161 -6.78 6.92 -6.19
N MET A 162 -5.93 5.90 -6.35
CA MET A 162 -4.68 5.98 -7.12
C MET A 162 -3.75 7.12 -6.67
N LEU A 163 -3.73 7.36 -5.36
CA LEU A 163 -2.90 8.35 -4.68
C LEU A 163 -1.74 7.69 -3.93
N SER A 164 -0.69 8.46 -3.67
CA SER A 164 0.49 8.02 -2.91
C SER A 164 1.11 9.20 -2.15
N LEU A 165 1.69 8.96 -0.98
CA LEU A 165 2.51 9.95 -0.30
C LEU A 165 3.88 10.01 -0.97
N ARG A 166 4.28 11.20 -1.41
CA ARG A 166 5.56 11.44 -2.07
C ARG A 166 6.31 12.58 -1.45
N ARG A 167 7.62 12.43 -1.38
CA ARG A 167 8.49 13.53 -1.00
C ARG A 167 8.51 14.52 -2.15
N HIS A 168 8.34 15.81 -1.85
CA HIS A 168 8.60 16.82 -2.86
C HIS A 168 10.10 16.81 -3.17
N THR A 169 10.47 16.39 -4.36
CA THR A 169 11.80 16.68 -4.91
C THR A 169 11.72 18.12 -5.39
N ARG A 170 12.31 19.05 -4.62
CA ARG A 170 12.59 20.38 -5.15
C ARG A 170 13.38 20.16 -6.44
N GLN A 171 12.84 20.59 -7.57
CA GLN A 171 13.60 20.53 -8.81
C GLN A 171 14.89 21.32 -8.58
N CYS A 172 16.04 20.72 -8.90
CA CYS A 172 17.23 21.52 -9.16
C CYS A 172 16.84 22.55 -10.23
N GLN A 173 17.30 23.79 -10.08
CA GLN A 173 17.07 24.84 -11.08
C GLN A 173 17.25 24.25 -12.48
N LYS A 174 16.26 24.45 -13.36
CA LYS A 174 16.47 24.15 -14.78
C LYS A 174 17.65 25.00 -15.20
N PRO A 175 18.75 24.38 -15.66
CA PRO A 175 19.91 25.17 -15.97
C PRO A 175 19.59 25.98 -17.25
N PRO A 176 20.11 27.21 -17.40
CA PRO A 176 19.83 28.08 -18.55
C PRO A 176 20.19 27.38 -19.86
N ALA A 177 19.60 27.79 -21.00
CA ALA A 177 19.84 27.14 -22.29
C ALA A 177 21.35 27.07 -22.67
N ASP A 178 22.14 28.03 -22.19
CA ASP A 178 23.57 28.15 -22.47
C ASP A 178 24.48 27.50 -21.41
N CYS A 179 23.95 26.59 -20.59
CA CYS A 179 24.74 25.91 -19.57
C CYS A 179 25.57 24.75 -20.15
N ASP A 180 26.79 24.99 -20.63
CA ASP A 180 27.70 23.88 -20.92
C ASP A 180 28.36 23.35 -19.63
N ALA A 181 27.57 22.59 -18.86
CA ALA A 181 28.05 21.92 -17.67
C ALA A 181 29.10 20.85 -17.96
N ALA A 182 29.25 20.39 -19.21
CA ALA A 182 30.25 19.39 -19.58
C ALA A 182 31.62 20.05 -19.77
N GLU A 183 31.70 21.14 -20.51
CA GLU A 183 32.94 21.91 -20.71
C GLU A 183 33.49 22.45 -19.38
N PHE A 184 32.62 23.00 -18.53
CA PHE A 184 33.03 23.49 -17.21
C PHE A 184 33.66 22.38 -16.34
N ARG A 185 33.10 21.16 -16.38
CA ARG A 185 33.65 20.00 -15.65
C ARG A 185 35.00 19.54 -16.20
N VAL A 186 35.29 19.76 -17.47
CA VAL A 186 36.59 19.45 -18.06
C VAL A 186 37.61 20.46 -17.56
N LYS A 187 37.33 21.76 -17.69
CA LYS A 187 38.21 22.85 -17.19
C LYS A 187 38.53 22.73 -15.70
N VAL A 188 37.54 22.44 -14.86
CA VAL A 188 37.75 22.24 -13.41
C VAL A 188 38.68 21.04 -13.15
N ARG A 189 38.56 19.95 -13.91
CA ARG A 189 39.45 18.78 -13.75
C ARG A 189 40.88 19.06 -14.21
N GLU A 190 41.07 19.88 -15.23
CA GLU A 190 42.39 20.31 -15.70
C GLU A 190 43.08 21.18 -14.66
N LEU A 191 42.39 22.21 -14.14
CA LEU A 191 42.91 23.09 -13.08
C LEU A 191 43.27 22.33 -11.80
N VAL A 192 42.45 21.34 -11.40
CA VAL A 192 42.76 20.49 -10.25
C VAL A 192 44.07 19.72 -10.44
N LYS A 193 44.34 19.24 -11.67
CA LYS A 193 45.60 18.54 -11.99
C LYS A 193 46.78 19.50 -12.06
N GLU A 194 46.62 20.63 -12.74
CA GLU A 194 47.68 21.64 -12.93
C GLU A 194 48.17 22.21 -11.60
N HIS A 195 47.26 22.53 -10.68
CA HIS A 195 47.58 23.13 -9.40
C HIS A 195 47.73 22.12 -8.25
N ALA A 196 47.77 20.81 -8.55
CA ALA A 196 47.85 19.74 -7.56
C ALA A 196 46.87 19.93 -6.38
N VAL A 197 45.60 20.25 -6.70
CA VAL A 197 44.59 20.56 -5.68
C VAL A 197 44.10 19.27 -5.03
N ASP A 198 44.53 19.04 -3.79
CA ASP A 198 44.12 17.86 -3.01
C ASP A 198 42.68 17.93 -2.49
N ARG A 199 42.15 19.14 -2.26
CA ARG A 199 40.81 19.34 -1.67
C ARG A 199 40.08 20.49 -2.32
N VAL A 200 38.86 20.21 -2.78
CA VAL A 200 37.91 21.20 -3.28
C VAL A 200 36.76 21.31 -2.30
N TYR A 201 36.56 22.50 -1.74
CA TYR A 201 35.45 22.77 -0.80
C TYR A 201 34.31 23.47 -1.52
N ASN A 202 33.07 23.15 -1.14
CA ASN A 202 31.90 23.90 -1.60
C ASN A 202 31.80 25.18 -0.79
N ALA A 203 31.72 26.33 -1.46
CA ALA A 203 31.57 27.65 -0.84
C ALA A 203 30.20 28.24 -1.20
N ASP A 204 29.13 27.48 -0.96
CA ASP A 204 27.77 27.91 -1.21
C ASP A 204 27.10 28.42 0.07
N GLN A 205 26.35 29.53 -0.05
CA GLN A 205 25.43 29.91 1.00
C GLN A 205 24.22 28.97 0.96
N THR A 206 24.11 28.09 1.95
CA THR A 206 22.89 27.30 2.14
C THR A 206 21.84 28.17 2.82
N ALA A 207 20.81 28.56 2.06
CA ALA A 207 19.66 29.25 2.64
C ALA A 207 18.99 28.37 3.72
N VAL A 208 18.85 28.91 4.93
CA VAL A 208 18.06 28.27 6.00
C VAL A 208 16.59 28.49 5.68
N PHE A 209 15.90 27.43 5.26
CA PHE A 209 14.46 27.48 4.99
C PHE A 209 13.66 27.29 6.28
N PHE A 210 12.86 28.30 6.65
CA PHE A 210 11.94 28.27 7.80
C PHE A 210 10.55 27.69 7.47
N GLU A 211 10.34 27.16 6.27
CA GLU A 211 9.05 26.55 5.90
C GLU A 211 8.84 25.20 6.58
N CYS A 212 7.96 25.17 7.59
CA CYS A 212 7.47 23.96 8.26
C CYS A 212 6.47 23.15 7.41
N LEU A 213 6.72 23.03 6.10
CA LEU A 213 5.87 22.23 5.22
C LEU A 213 6.13 20.73 5.44
N SER A 214 5.07 19.93 5.35
CA SER A 214 5.21 18.49 5.49
C SER A 214 6.13 17.93 4.39
N LYS A 215 7.13 17.14 4.78
CA LYS A 215 8.09 16.52 3.85
C LYS A 215 7.45 15.65 2.77
N GLN A 216 6.22 15.16 3.00
CA GLN A 216 5.49 14.29 2.08
C GLN A 216 4.11 14.88 1.77
N THR A 217 3.75 14.90 0.50
CA THR A 217 2.45 15.33 -0.02
C THR A 217 1.77 14.18 -0.76
N ILE A 218 0.44 14.17 -0.78
CA ILE A 218 -0.36 13.21 -1.52
C ILE A 218 -0.35 13.58 -3.02
N SER A 219 0.14 12.67 -3.87
CA SER A 219 0.20 12.84 -5.32
C SER A 219 -0.41 11.65 -6.07
N GLY A 220 -0.81 11.87 -7.32
CA GLY A 220 -1.22 10.79 -8.23
C GLY A 220 -0.11 9.76 -8.44
N ARG A 221 -0.49 8.50 -8.66
CA ARG A 221 0.45 7.39 -8.80
C ARG A 221 1.22 7.40 -10.13
N GLU A 222 0.68 8.03 -11.16
CA GLU A 222 1.22 7.98 -12.54
C GLU A 222 2.40 8.92 -12.79
N LYS A 223 2.42 10.12 -12.20
CA LYS A 223 3.49 11.11 -12.43
C LYS A 223 4.72 10.83 -11.57
N LYS A 224 5.64 9.94 -11.95
CA LYS A 224 6.97 9.89 -11.29
C LYS A 224 7.61 11.30 -11.37
N PRO A 225 8.08 11.89 -10.26
CA PRO A 225 8.90 13.08 -10.36
C PRO A 225 10.16 12.71 -11.14
N CYS A 226 10.62 13.61 -12.01
CA CYS A 226 11.92 13.50 -12.67
C CYS A 226 13.00 13.44 -11.58
N GLY A 227 13.42 12.23 -11.21
CA GLY A 227 14.45 12.00 -10.22
C GLY A 227 15.67 11.43 -10.92
N PHE A 228 16.75 12.21 -10.97
CA PHE A 228 18.07 11.63 -11.20
C PHE A 228 18.32 10.60 -10.10
N ALA A 229 18.56 9.36 -10.50
CA ALA A 229 19.01 8.32 -9.60
C ALA A 229 20.39 8.73 -9.08
N ALA A 230 20.49 9.05 -7.78
CA ALA A 230 21.79 9.17 -7.14
C ALA A 230 22.47 7.80 -7.22
N PRO A 231 23.73 7.70 -7.70
CA PRO A 231 24.42 6.44 -7.80
C PRO A 231 24.57 5.83 -6.40
N VAL A 232 24.14 4.58 -6.26
CA VAL A 232 24.33 3.77 -5.08
C VAL A 232 25.83 3.67 -4.82
N LYS A 233 26.33 4.31 -3.76
CA LYS A 233 27.68 4.05 -3.26
C LYS A 233 27.73 2.58 -2.84
N ARG A 234 28.32 1.73 -3.69
CA ARG A 234 28.77 0.41 -3.28
C ARG A 234 29.82 0.65 -2.19
N ARG A 235 29.53 0.22 -0.96
CA ARG A 235 30.57 0.04 0.04
C ARG A 235 31.40 -1.15 -0.43
N SER A 236 32.58 -0.87 -0.96
CA SER A 236 33.68 -1.81 -1.02
C SER A 236 34.09 -2.11 0.41
N GLY A 237 33.77 -3.32 0.87
CA GLY A 237 34.54 -4.04 1.87
C GLY A 237 35.36 -5.08 1.14
#